data_AF-A0A9P8AN16-F1
#
_entry.id   AF-A0A9P8AN16-F1
#
_cell.length_a   1.000
_cell.length_b   1.000
_cell.length_c   1.000
_cell.angle_alpha   90.00
_cell.angle_beta   90.00
_cell.angle_gamma   90.00
#
_symmetry.space_group_name_H-M   'P 1'
#
loop_
_entity.id
_entity.type
_entity.pdbx_description
1 polymer ?
#
loop_
_entity_poly.entity_id
_entity_poly.type
_entity_poly.pdbx_seq_one_letter_code
_entity_poly.pdbx_strand_id
1 'polypeptide(L)'
;MEDGKFPWTTALEEHLRAAVKAYRLLRRLQGRLILRFYGLVHLPISSSQPLHPISNYIPCLIIEYIQGVRMGSLKPGVDIPRPEAEALADLVMDTFRTMKAEKFVPGPY
;
A
#
# COMPACT_ATOMS: atom_id res chain seq x y z
N MET A 1 -40.13 21.45 -1.06
CA MET A 1 -39.30 20.27 -0.79
C MET A 1 -37.98 20.53 -1.47
N GLU A 2 -36.98 21.02 -0.74
CA GLU A 2 -35.62 21.14 -1.26
C GLU A 2 -34.92 19.79 -1.12
N ASP A 3 -34.23 19.39 -2.17
CA ASP A 3 -33.53 18.12 -2.29
C ASP A 3 -32.58 17.87 -1.11
N GLY A 4 -32.83 16.78 -0.39
CA GLY A 4 -32.07 16.34 0.79
C GLY A 4 -30.66 15.84 0.47
N LYS A 5 -29.82 16.67 -0.14
CA LYS A 5 -28.38 16.42 -0.27
C LYS A 5 -27.66 17.02 0.93
N PHE A 6 -27.30 16.16 1.87
CA PHE A 6 -26.48 16.58 2.99
C PHE A 6 -25.07 17.00 2.51
N PRO A 7 -24.49 18.09 3.04
CA PRO A 7 -23.21 18.63 2.54
C PRO A 7 -22.03 17.64 2.65
N TRP A 8 -22.11 16.65 3.54
CA TRP A 8 -21.09 15.61 3.69
C TRP A 8 -21.10 14.56 2.57
N THR A 9 -22.19 14.42 1.79
CA THR A 9 -22.22 13.45 0.67
C THR A 9 -21.24 13.82 -0.43
N THR A 10 -21.10 15.11 -0.72
CA THR A 10 -20.14 15.59 -1.73
C THR A 10 -18.70 15.37 -1.30
N ALA A 11 -18.37 15.71 -0.05
CA ALA A 11 -17.04 15.50 0.52
C ALA A 11 -16.68 14.00 0.59
N LEU A 12 -17.65 13.15 0.96
CA LEU A 12 -17.47 11.69 0.97
C LEU A 12 -17.26 11.14 -0.44
N GLU A 13 -18.03 11.60 -1.43
CA GLU A 13 -17.86 11.19 -2.83
C GLU A 13 -16.50 11.61 -3.40
N GLU A 14 -16.03 12.82 -3.08
CA GLU A 14 -14.69 13.28 -3.46
C GLU A 14 -13.60 12.43 -2.82
N HIS A 15 -13.74 12.13 -1.53
CA HIS A 15 -12.81 11.26 -0.81
C HIS A 15 -12.76 9.85 -1.41
N LEU A 16 -13.92 9.26 -1.71
CA LEU A 16 -14.01 7.94 -2.37
C LEU A 16 -13.42 7.98 -3.77
N ARG A 17 -13.64 9.04 -4.55
CA ARG A 17 -13.02 9.23 -5.87
C ARG A 17 -11.50 9.32 -5.78
N ALA A 18 -10.98 10.03 -4.78
CA ALA A 18 -9.53 10.11 -4.51
C ALA A 18 -8.96 8.73 -4.13
N ALA A 19 -9.64 8.01 -3.23
CA ALA A 19 -9.25 6.66 -2.82
C ALA A 19 -9.24 5.66 -3.99
N VAL A 20 -10.25 5.71 -4.88
CA VAL A 20 -10.29 4.86 -6.09
C VAL A 20 -9.17 5.21 -7.07
N LYS A 21 -8.82 6.49 -7.25
CA LYS A 21 -7.68 6.90 -8.08
C LYS A 21 -6.37 6.41 -7.49
N ALA A 22 -6.16 6.60 -6.19
CA ALA A 22 -4.99 6.10 -5.47
C ALA A 22 -4.87 4.57 -5.60
N TYR A 23 -5.97 3.83 -5.41
CA TYR A 23 -5.98 2.38 -5.54
C TYR A 23 -5.64 1.92 -6.97
N ARG A 24 -6.20 2.56 -8.01
CA ARG A 24 -5.87 2.26 -9.41
C ARG A 24 -4.42 2.56 -9.74
N LEU A 25 -3.86 3.64 -9.22
CA LEU A 25 -2.44 3.98 -9.40
C LEU A 25 -1.55 2.95 -8.70
N LEU A 26 -1.81 2.66 -7.42
CA LEU A 26 -1.08 1.65 -6.66
C LEU A 26 -1.11 0.31 -7.40
N ARG A 27 -2.27 -0.12 -7.90
CA ARG A 27 -2.42 -1.33 -8.72
C ARG A 27 -1.55 -1.33 -9.98
N ARG A 28 -1.29 -0.17 -10.62
CA ARG A 28 -0.38 -0.07 -11.79
C ARG A 28 1.10 -0.15 -11.39
N LEU A 29 1.45 0.36 -10.22
CA LEU A 29 2.82 0.36 -9.69
C LEU A 29 3.22 -0.98 -9.03
N GLN A 30 2.23 -1.83 -8.79
CA GLN A 30 2.38 -3.13 -8.16
C GLN A 30 3.16 -4.13 -9.02
N GLY A 31 4.04 -4.91 -8.38
CA GLY A 31 4.87 -5.92 -9.03
C GLY A 31 6.12 -5.38 -9.71
N ARG A 32 6.44 -4.10 -9.51
CA ARG A 32 7.67 -3.48 -10.00
C ARG A 32 8.44 -2.83 -8.86
N LEU A 33 7.81 -1.88 -8.16
CA LEU A 33 8.41 -1.16 -7.03
C LEU A 33 7.52 -1.12 -5.80
N ILE A 34 6.21 -1.32 -5.97
CA ILE A 34 5.27 -1.59 -4.89
C ILE A 34 4.94 -3.08 -4.92
N LEU A 35 4.89 -3.75 -3.77
CA LEU A 35 4.48 -5.14 -3.67
C LEU A 35 3.05 -5.31 -4.18
N ARG A 36 2.79 -6.33 -5.04
CA ARG A 36 1.41 -6.65 -5.44
C ARG A 36 0.54 -6.89 -4.20
N PHE A 37 -0.66 -6.34 -4.21
CA PHE A 37 -1.65 -6.56 -3.17
C PHE A 37 -2.71 -7.52 -3.72
N TYR A 38 -2.87 -8.66 -3.06
CA TYR A 38 -3.81 -9.69 -3.49
C TYR A 38 -5.16 -9.62 -2.76
N GLY A 39 -5.22 -8.96 -1.59
CA GLY A 39 -6.48 -8.74 -0.87
C GLY A 39 -6.34 -8.72 0.64
N LEU A 40 -7.48 -8.58 1.31
CA LEU A 40 -7.61 -8.71 2.75
C LEU A 40 -8.11 -10.13 3.08
N VAL A 41 -7.60 -10.71 4.17
CA VAL A 41 -8.10 -11.96 4.73
C VAL A 41 -8.31 -11.81 6.23
N HIS A 42 -9.30 -12.51 6.76
CA HIS A 42 -9.55 -12.59 8.19
C HIS A 42 -9.06 -13.94 8.70
N LEU A 43 -8.03 -13.93 9.55
CA LEU A 43 -7.54 -15.15 10.19
C LEU A 43 -8.30 -15.36 11.50
N PRO A 44 -9.10 -16.42 11.64
CA PRO A 44 -9.86 -16.66 12.85
C PRO A 44 -8.91 -16.90 14.04
N ILE A 45 -9.25 -16.33 15.19
CA ILE A 45 -8.51 -16.54 16.44
C ILE A 45 -9.08 -17.77 17.14
N SER A 46 -8.22 -18.76 17.35
CA SER A 46 -8.57 -19.90 18.21
C SER A 46 -8.59 -19.45 19.67
N SER A 47 -9.76 -19.50 20.30
CA SER A 47 -9.97 -19.14 21.71
C SER A 47 -10.84 -20.20 22.37
N SER A 48 -10.52 -20.53 23.63
CA SER A 48 -11.33 -21.43 24.46
C SER A 48 -12.63 -20.78 24.94
N GLN A 49 -12.72 -19.44 24.88
CA GLN A 49 -13.91 -18.67 25.21
C GLN A 49 -14.53 -18.04 23.94
N PRO A 50 -15.87 -17.92 23.86
CA PRO A 50 -16.53 -17.23 22.75
C PRO A 50 -16.05 -15.78 22.64
N LEU A 51 -15.45 -15.44 21.49
CA LEU A 51 -15.05 -14.08 21.18
C LEU A 51 -16.19 -13.33 20.51
N HIS A 52 -16.23 -12.02 20.72
CA HIS A 52 -17.15 -11.15 20.02
C HIS A 52 -16.88 -11.19 18.50
N PRO A 53 -17.89 -11.17 17.61
CA PRO A 53 -17.69 -11.28 16.16
C PRO A 53 -16.77 -10.24 15.52
N ILE A 54 -16.60 -9.07 16.16
CA ILE A 54 -15.69 -8.00 15.70
C ILE A 54 -14.23 -8.29 16.06
N SER A 55 -13.98 -9.11 17.08
CA SER A 55 -12.64 -9.40 17.61
C SER A 55 -12.23 -10.86 17.49
N ASN A 56 -13.04 -11.70 16.83
CA ASN A 56 -12.75 -13.13 16.66
C ASN A 56 -11.81 -13.45 15.49
N TYR A 57 -11.26 -12.43 14.83
CA TYR A 57 -10.32 -12.58 13.74
C TYR A 57 -9.22 -11.51 13.77
N ILE A 58 -8.09 -11.84 13.17
CA ILE A 58 -7.01 -10.90 12.87
C ILE A 58 -7.17 -10.45 11.41
N PRO A 59 -7.35 -9.16 11.13
CA PRO A 59 -7.31 -8.65 9.77
C PRO A 59 -5.89 -8.75 9.23
N CYS A 60 -5.72 -9.34 8.05
CA CYS A 60 -4.44 -9.54 7.41
C CYS A 60 -4.44 -9.03 5.98
N LEU A 61 -3.28 -8.55 5.54
CA LEU A 61 -3.01 -8.15 4.16
C LEU A 61 -2.28 -9.29 3.45
N ILE A 62 -2.75 -9.67 2.26
CA ILE A 62 -2.03 -10.59 1.37
C ILE A 62 -1.25 -9.74 0.36
N ILE A 63 0.07 -9.84 0.40
CA ILE A 63 0.98 -9.11 -0.47
C ILE A 63 1.96 -10.06 -1.17
N GLU A 64 2.59 -9.57 -2.24
CA GLU A 64 3.64 -10.27 -2.97
C GLU A 64 4.80 -10.70 -2.08
N TYR A 65 5.19 -11.95 -2.26
CA TYR A 65 6.43 -12.44 -1.70
C TYR A 65 7.59 -12.09 -2.63
N ILE A 66 8.54 -11.29 -2.15
CA ILE A 66 9.81 -11.08 -2.86
C ILE A 66 10.83 -12.06 -2.29
N GLN A 67 11.37 -12.92 -3.15
CA GLN A 67 12.55 -13.72 -2.83
C GLN A 67 13.80 -12.84 -2.84
N GLY A 68 13.99 -12.09 -1.75
CA GLY A 68 15.07 -11.13 -1.59
C GLY A 68 15.90 -11.37 -0.33
N VAL A 69 16.99 -10.61 -0.20
CA VAL A 69 17.80 -10.58 1.02
C VAL A 69 16.96 -10.00 2.15
N ARG A 70 16.88 -10.71 3.29
CA ARG A 70 16.14 -10.21 4.45
C ARG A 70 16.81 -8.93 4.94
N MET A 71 16.02 -7.92 5.29
CA MET A 71 16.56 -6.64 5.75
C MET A 71 17.51 -6.81 6.95
N GLY A 72 17.17 -7.70 7.90
CA GLY A 72 18.03 -8.02 9.05
C GLY A 72 19.28 -8.85 8.72
N SER A 73 19.44 -9.31 7.49
CA SER A 73 20.65 -9.99 7.00
C SER A 73 21.56 -9.08 6.17
N LEU A 74 21.12 -7.84 5.89
CA LEU A 74 21.97 -6.85 5.25
C LEU A 74 23.09 -6.47 6.22
N LYS A 75 24.33 -6.60 5.76
CA LYS A 75 25.50 -6.14 6.52
C LYS A 75 25.66 -4.64 6.30
N PRO A 76 25.61 -3.80 7.34
CA PRO A 76 25.95 -2.38 7.22
C PRO A 76 27.38 -2.23 6.69
N GLY A 77 27.62 -1.22 5.86
CA GLY A 77 28.96 -0.91 5.34
C GLY A 77 29.46 -1.84 4.23
N VAL A 78 28.58 -2.64 3.61
CA VAL A 78 28.88 -3.30 2.34
C VAL A 78 28.58 -2.31 1.21
N ASP A 79 29.60 -1.99 0.43
CA ASP A 79 29.44 -1.15 -0.75
C ASP A 79 28.64 -1.89 -1.82
N ILE A 80 27.57 -1.25 -2.27
CA ILE A 80 26.86 -1.64 -3.49
C ILE A 80 27.69 -1.08 -4.66
N PRO A 81 28.01 -1.89 -5.70
CA PRO A 81 28.68 -1.38 -6.88
C PRO A 81 27.96 -0.15 -7.42
N ARG A 82 28.70 0.93 -7.69
CA ARG A 82 28.12 2.20 -8.16
C ARG A 82 27.09 2.03 -9.28
N PRO A 83 27.34 1.21 -10.34
CA PRO A 83 26.35 1.02 -11.40
C PRO A 83 25.02 0.41 -10.92
N GLU A 84 25.06 -0.51 -9.95
CA GLU A 84 23.86 -1.10 -9.37
C GLU A 84 23.12 -0.10 -8.49
N ALA A 85 23.86 0.70 -7.72
CA ALA A 85 23.28 1.75 -6.89
C ALA A 85 22.60 2.83 -7.73
N GLU A 86 23.24 3.26 -8.82
CA GLU A 86 22.68 4.23 -9.78
C GLU A 86 21.43 3.67 -10.48
N ALA A 87 21.49 2.43 -10.97
CA ALA A 87 20.33 1.79 -11.60
C ALA A 87 19.14 1.66 -10.64
N LEU A 88 19.38 1.33 -9.37
CA LEU A 88 18.34 1.28 -8.34
C LEU A 88 17.79 2.67 -8.03
N ALA A 89 18.67 3.68 -7.91
CA ALA A 89 18.26 5.05 -7.65
C ALA A 89 17.40 5.62 -8.79
N ASP A 90 17.79 5.39 -10.05
CA ASP A 90 17.02 5.80 -11.22
C ASP A 90 15.63 5.15 -11.24
N LEU A 91 15.57 3.84 -10.98
CA LEU A 91 14.33 3.07 -10.91
C LEU A 91 13.38 3.62 -9.82
N VAL A 92 13.91 3.94 -8.65
CA VAL A 92 13.16 4.55 -7.53
C VAL A 92 12.66 5.95 -7.91
N MET A 93 13.54 6.79 -8.47
CA MET A 93 13.21 8.16 -8.84
C MET A 93 12.15 8.23 -9.95
N ASP A 94 12.21 7.36 -10.96
CA ASP A 94 11.20 7.27 -12.02
C ASP A 94 9.83 6.90 -11.46
N THR A 95 9.80 6.09 -10.41
CA THR A 95 8.55 5.73 -9.75
C THR A 95 7.98 6.82 -8.89
N PHE A 96 8.82 7.54 -8.14
CA PHE A 96 8.37 8.76 -7.47
C PHE A 96 7.84 9.79 -8.47
N ARG A 97 8.48 9.96 -9.63
CA ARG A 97 7.97 10.83 -10.70
C ARG A 97 6.61 10.37 -11.20
N THR A 98 6.43 9.07 -11.43
CA THR A 98 5.15 8.47 -11.83
C THR A 98 4.07 8.69 -10.78
N MET A 99 4.38 8.50 -9.51
CA MET A 99 3.47 8.73 -8.38
C MET A 99 3.05 10.20 -8.27
N LYS A 100 4.03 11.12 -8.40
CA LYS A 100 3.82 12.57 -8.35
C LYS A 100 2.96 13.07 -9.53
N ALA A 101 3.21 12.57 -10.74
CA ALA A 101 2.42 12.92 -11.93
C ALA A 101 0.93 12.54 -11.77
N GLU A 102 0.65 11.48 -11.02
CA GLU A 102 -0.71 10.97 -10.78
C GLU A 102 -1.33 11.53 -9.48
N LYS A 103 -0.72 12.59 -8.90
CA LYS A 103 -1.15 13.27 -7.66
C LYS A 103 -1.24 12.37 -6.43
N PHE A 104 -0.47 11.27 -6.40
CA PHE A 104 -0.35 10.44 -5.23
C PHE A 104 0.88 10.89 -4.42
N VAL A 105 0.62 11.33 -3.19
CA VAL A 105 1.66 11.68 -2.24
C VAL A 105 1.70 10.55 -1.20
N PRO A 106 2.75 9.70 -1.16
CA PRO A 106 2.92 8.77 -0.05
C PRO A 106 2.99 9.59 1.24
N GLY A 107 2.24 9.17 2.27
CA GLY A 107 2.17 9.90 3.54
C GLY A 107 3.57 10.09 4.15
N PRO A 108 3.80 11.20 4.87
CA PRO A 108 5.06 11.39 5.58
C PRO A 108 5.16 10.29 6.66
N TYR A 109 6.31 9.63 6.71
CA TYR A 109 6.71 8.86 7.88
C TYR A 109 6.94 9.79 9.07
#